data_AF-A0A7W3LJA3-F1
#
_entry.id   AF-A0A7W3LJA3-F1
#
_cell.length_a   1.000
_cell.length_b   1.000
_cell.length_c   1.000
_cell.angle_alpha   90.00
_cell.angle_beta   90.00
_cell.angle_gamma   90.00
#
_symmetry.space_group_name_H-M   'P 1'
#
loop_
_entity.id
_entity.type
_entity.pdbx_description
1 polymer ?
#
loop_
_entity_poly.entity_id
_entity_poly.type
_entity_poly.pdbx_seq_one_letter_code
_entity_poly.pdbx_strand_id
1 'polypeptide(L)' 'MESRAAVWMLAQAVTEAILVAALRRRFPHHGIVCDPRGIWHAVRCVNKWTVVVHAHTPCELRDKLLGTEGHR' A
#
# COMPACT_ATOMS: atom_id res chain seq x y z
N MET A 1 -18.26 2.14 26.99
CA MET A 1 -17.54 3.12 26.15
C MET A 1 -16.55 2.47 25.16
N GLU A 2 -16.21 1.18 25.32
CA GLU A 2 -15.20 0.48 24.49
C GLU A 2 -15.64 0.15 23.05
N SER A 3 -16.95 0.13 22.78
CA SER A 3 -17.48 -0.30 21.47
C SER A 3 -17.16 0.65 20.31
N ARG A 4 -17.01 1.96 20.55
CA ARG A 4 -16.76 2.94 19.47
C ARG A 4 -15.32 2.85 18.92
N ALA A 5 -14.34 2.65 19.80
CA ALA A 5 -12.95 2.49 19.39
C ALA A 5 -12.75 1.20 18.59
N ALA A 6 -13.35 0.09 19.05
CA ALA A 6 -13.28 -1.19 18.35
C ALA A 6 -13.92 -1.14 16.94
N VAL A 7 -15.09 -0.51 16.81
CA VAL A 7 -15.75 -0.33 15.50
C VAL A 7 -14.90 0.53 14.56
N TRP A 8 -14.27 1.59 15.07
CA TRP A 8 -13.42 2.45 14.26
C TRP A 8 -12.15 1.73 13.78
N MET A 9 -11.49 0.96 14.67
CA MET A 9 -10.33 0.15 14.30
C MET A 9 -10.68 -0.91 13.25
N LEU A 10 -11.83 -1.58 13.38
CA LEU A 10 -12.29 -2.55 12.39
C LEU A 10 -12.57 -1.89 11.03
N ALA A 11 -13.25 -0.75 11.03
CA ALA A 11 -13.54 0.00 9.81
C ALA A 11 -12.27 0.47 9.10
N GLN A 12 -11.26 0.89 9.87
CA GLN A 12 -9.96 1.26 9.31
C GLN A 12 -9.24 0.05 8.70
N ALA A 13 -9.19 -1.08 9.41
CA ALA A 13 -8.55 -2.30 8.91
C ALA A 13 -9.22 -2.81 7.61
N VAL A 14 -10.55 -2.77 7.54
CA VAL A 14 -11.30 -3.15 6.32
C VAL A 14 -10.97 -2.22 5.16
N THR A 15 -10.93 -0.91 5.42
CA THR A 15 -10.57 0.10 4.40
C THR A 15 -9.17 -0.14 3.84
N GLU A 16 -8.20 -0.38 4.72
CA GLU A 16 -6.82 -0.65 4.31
C GLU A 16 -6.71 -1.94 3.49
N ALA A 17 -7.42 -3.00 3.89
CA ALA A 17 -7.44 -4.27 3.15
C ALA A 17 -8.02 -4.11 1.74
N ILE A 18 -9.14 -3.38 1.59
CA ILE A 18 -9.76 -3.09 0.30
C ILE A 18 -8.79 -2.31 -0.60
N LEU A 19 -8.13 -1.29 -0.05
CA LEU A 19 -7.18 -0.46 -0.79
C LEU A 19 -5.96 -1.27 -1.26
N VAL A 20 -5.39 -2.10 -0.39
CA VAL A 20 -4.27 -2.98 -0.75
C VAL A 20 -4.65 -3.96 -1.84
N ALA A 21 -5.86 -4.55 -1.77
CA ALA A 21 -6.36 -5.41 -2.83
C ALA A 21 -6.52 -4.66 -4.17
N ALA A 22 -7.00 -3.42 -4.13
CA ALA A 22 -7.10 -2.58 -5.33
C ALA A 22 -5.72 -2.25 -5.92
N LEU A 23 -4.73 -1.93 -5.07
CA LEU A 23 -3.36 -1.68 -5.52
C LEU A 23 -2.73 -2.92 -6.15
N ARG A 24 -2.89 -4.10 -5.55
CA ARG A 24 -2.39 -5.36 -6.12
C ARG A 24 -3.01 -5.68 -7.49
N ARG A 25 -4.30 -5.35 -7.67
CA ARG A 25 -4.98 -5.52 -8.97
C ARG A 25 -4.47 -4.54 -10.02
N ARG A 26 -4.26 -3.27 -9.65
CA ARG A 26 -3.77 -2.24 -10.58
C ARG A 26 -2.30 -2.42 -10.93
N PHE A 27 -1.50 -2.89 -9.98
CA PHE A 27 -0.05 -3.03 -10.10
C PHE A 27 0.37 -4.51 -9.95
N PRO A 28 -0.02 -5.41 -10.86
CA PRO A 28 0.16 -6.86 -10.69
C PRO A 28 1.63 -7.30 -10.67
N HIS A 29 2.54 -6.47 -11.20
CA HIS A 29 3.98 -6.72 -11.20
C HIS A 29 4.73 -6.11 -10.00
N HIS A 30 4.00 -5.51 -9.05
CA HIS A 30 4.59 -4.97 -7.82
C HIS A 30 4.33 -5.92 -6.65
N GLY A 31 5.38 -6.25 -5.91
CA GLY A 31 5.26 -6.87 -4.59
C GLY A 31 4.84 -5.80 -3.58
N ILE A 32 3.60 -5.88 -3.09
CA ILE A 32 3.05 -4.95 -2.09
C ILE A 32 3.01 -5.62 -0.73
N VAL A 33 3.82 -5.11 0.21
CA VAL A 33 4.01 -5.67 1.55
C VAL A 33 4.02 -4.57 2.61
N CYS A 34 3.69 -4.92 3.85
CA CYS A 34 3.83 -4.08 5.03
C CYS A 34 4.82 -4.78 5.97
N ASP A 35 5.80 -4.04 6.48
CA ASP A 35 6.77 -4.58 7.43
C ASP A 35 6.25 -4.52 8.89
N PRO A 36 6.91 -5.20 9.84
CA PRO A 36 6.49 -5.17 11.25
C PRO A 36 6.52 -3.79 11.91
N ARG A 37 7.17 -2.80 11.29
CA ARG A 37 7.20 -1.40 11.76
C ARG A 37 6.03 -0.58 11.20
N GLY A 38 5.15 -1.21 10.41
CA GLY A 38 4.00 -0.56 9.78
C GLY A 38 4.35 0.22 8.52
N ILE A 39 5.56 0.05 7.95
CA ILE A 39 5.95 0.73 6.71
C ILE A 39 5.53 -0.14 5.53
N TRP A 40 4.87 0.51 4.57
CA TRP A 40 4.44 -0.09 3.32
C TRP A 40 5.51 0.01 2.25
N HIS A 41 5.66 -1.07 1.50
CA HIS A 41 6.64 -1.20 0.44
C HIS A 41 5.94 -1.69 -0.82
N ALA A 42 6.20 -1.02 -1.95
CA ALA A 42 5.91 -1.55 -3.28
C ALA A 42 7.22 -1.78 -4.01
N VAL A 43 7.47 -3.03 -4.38
CA VAL A 43 8.73 -3.46 -5.00
C VAL A 43 8.46 -3.89 -6.43
N ARG A 44 9.19 -3.34 -7.40
CA ARG A 44 9.13 -3.77 -8.80
C ARG A 44 10.53 -4.05 -9.32
N CYS A 45 10.71 -5.21 -9.91
CA CYS A 45 11.91 -5.52 -10.67
C CYS A 45 11.72 -5.08 -12.13
N VAL A 46 12.65 -4.28 -12.65
CA VAL A 46 12.69 -3.84 -14.04
C VAL A 46 14.09 -4.14 -14.58
N ASN A 47 14.21 -5.14 -15.45
CA ASN A 47 15.50 -5.65 -15.94
C ASN A 47 16.43 -6.04 -14.77
N LYS A 48 17.62 -5.41 -14.68
CA LYS A 48 18.62 -5.63 -13.64
C LYS A 48 18.47 -4.69 -12.44
N TRP A 49 17.40 -3.89 -12.39
CA TRP A 49 17.18 -2.88 -11.36
C TRP A 49 15.94 -3.20 -10.53
N THR A 50 16.02 -2.96 -9.22
CA THR A 50 14.89 -3.04 -8.31
C THR A 50 14.49 -1.63 -7.90
N VAL A 51 13.24 -1.28 -8.16
CA VAL A 51 12.64 -0.03 -7.67
C VAL A 51 11.82 -0.35 -6.43
N VAL A 52 12.08 0.39 -5.35
CA VAL A 52 11.36 0.26 -4.09
C VAL A 52 10.71 1.60 -3.76
N VAL A 53 9.41 1.58 -3.52
CA VAL A 53 8.62 2.73 -3.07
C VAL A 53 8.21 2.48 -1.63
N HIS A 54 8.58 3.41 -0.74
CA HIS A 54 8.25 3.37 0.68
C HIS A 54 7.11 4.33 1.01
N ALA A 55 6.22 3.95 1.92
CA ALA A 55 5.14 4.79 2.43
C ALA A 55 4.78 4.43 3.87
N HIS A 56 4.31 5.40 4.64
CA HIS A 56 3.84 5.17 6.01
C HIS A 56 2.38 4.70 6.06
N THR A 57 1.62 4.91 4.97
CA THR A 57 0.22 4.47 4.87
C THR A 57 -0.06 3.84 3.50
N PRO A 58 -1.09 2.97 3.38
CA PRO A 58 -1.52 2.45 2.09
C PRO A 58 -1.95 3.55 1.10
N CYS A 59 -2.54 4.64 1.61
CA CYS A 59 -2.96 5.80 0.82
C CYS A 59 -1.75 6.53 0.22
N GLU A 60 -0.73 6.78 1.02
CA GLU A 60 0.51 7.38 0.54
C GLU A 60 1.22 6.46 -0.48
N LEU A 61 1.18 5.14 -0.27
CA LEU A 61 1.73 4.18 -1.23
C LEU A 61 1.02 4.27 -2.58
N ARG A 62 -0.32 4.36 -2.57
CA ARG A 62 -1.12 4.59 -3.78
C ARG A 62 -0.66 5.84 -4.50
N ASP A 63 -0.60 6.97 -3.81
CA ASP A 63 -0.30 8.26 -4.44
C ASP A 63 1.10 8.28 -5.05
N LYS A 64 2.08 7.69 -4.35
CA LYS A 64 3.44 7.50 -4.89
C LYS A 64 3.46 6.61 -6.12
N LEU A 65 2.78 5.46 -6.11
CA LEU A 65 2.72 4.56 -7.26
C LEU A 65 2.05 5.22 -8.47
N LEU A 66 0.95 5.95 -8.27
CA LEU A 66 0.29 6.72 -9.33
C LEU A 66 1.19 7.81 -9.90
N GLY A 67 1.94 8.51 -9.04
CA GLY A 67 2.92 9.50 -9.46
C GLY A 67 4.06 8.90 -10.29
N THR A 68 4.50 7.68 -9.98
CA THR A 68 5.54 6.99 -10.78
C THR A 68 5.06 6.55 -12.18
N GLU A 69 3.75 6.38 -12.40
CA GLU A 69 3.22 6.06 -13.74
C GLU A 69 3.25 7.28 -14.67
N GLY A 70 3.12 8.50 -14.14
CA GLY A 70 3.09 9.74 -14.91
C GLY A 70 4.45 10.25 -15.42
N HIS A 71 5.54 9.58 -15.06
CA HIS A 71 6.91 9.92 -15.47
C HIS A 71 7.45 9.01 -16.60
N ARG A 72 6.58 8.26 -17.27
CA ARG A 72 6.92 7.44 -18.44
C ARG A 72 6.59 8.13 -19.76
#